data_AF-A0A1B6NSP9-F1
#
_entry.id   AF-A0A1B6NSP9-F1
#
_cell.length_a   1.000
_cell.length_b   1.000
_cell.length_c   1.000
_cell.angle_alpha   90.00
_cell.angle_beta   90.00
_cell.angle_gamma   90.00
#
_symmetry.space_group_name_H-M   'P 1'
#
loop_
_entity.id
_entity.type
_entity.pdbx_description
1 polymer ?
#
loop_
_entity_poly.entity_id
_entity_poly.type
_entity_poly.pdbx_seq_one_letter_code
_entity_poly.pdbx_strand_id
1 'polypeptide(L)'
;KQQGQALLASLIMGPDFQKTFNLNKGSIPARTDVALDDFDDCAKQSNADMTADAENGSLLPSYAHGMALRGAPAGAITDVVTAHFNSDMSSDDAVAQLADAVANAM
;
A
#
# COMPACT_ATOMS: atom_id res chain seq x y z
N LYS A 1 -1.56 -8.31 -29.43
CA LYS A 1 -1.91 -7.68 -28.13
C LYS A 1 -1.47 -8.55 -26.94
N GLN A 2 -1.93 -9.79 -26.83
CA GLN A 2 -1.57 -10.69 -25.72
C GLN A 2 -0.06 -10.96 -25.57
N GLN A 3 0.67 -11.21 -26.68
CA GLN A 3 2.13 -11.41 -26.64
C GLN A 3 2.87 -10.21 -26.02
N GLY A 4 2.44 -8.98 -26.33
CA GLY A 4 3.01 -7.78 -25.73
C GLY A 4 2.70 -7.63 -24.24
N GLN A 5 1.47 -7.99 -23.82
CA GLN A 5 1.10 -7.99 -22.40
C GLN A 5 1.89 -9.03 -21.60
N ALA A 6 2.09 -10.22 -22.17
CA ALA A 6 2.89 -11.27 -21.54
C ALA A 6 4.37 -10.87 -21.45
N LEU A 7 4.93 -10.27 -22.50
CA LEU A 7 6.28 -9.73 -22.48
C LEU A 7 6.44 -8.65 -21.40
N LEU A 8 5.49 -7.72 -21.31
CA LEU A 8 5.51 -6.68 -20.28
C LEU A 8 5.48 -7.28 -18.86
N ALA A 9 4.60 -8.25 -18.60
CA ALA A 9 4.53 -8.91 -17.30
C ALA A 9 5.86 -9.60 -16.92
N SER A 10 6.50 -10.27 -17.89
CA SER A 10 7.81 -10.89 -17.71
C SER A 10 8.89 -9.85 -17.38
N LEU A 11 8.92 -8.73 -18.11
CA LEU A 11 9.88 -7.65 -17.89
C LEU A 11 9.70 -6.99 -16.51
N ILE A 12 8.45 -6.70 -16.11
CA ILE A 12 8.15 -6.10 -14.80
C ILE A 12 8.64 -7.01 -13.66
N MET A 13 8.56 -8.33 -13.81
CA MET A 13 9.02 -9.30 -12.80
C MET A 13 10.46 -9.78 -13.04
N GLY A 14 11.21 -9.16 -13.96
CA GLY A 14 12.63 -9.46 -14.14
C GLY A 14 13.46 -8.95 -12.95
N PRO A 15 14.45 -9.71 -12.43
CA PRO A 15 15.28 -9.28 -11.30
C PRO A 15 15.95 -7.92 -11.53
N ASP A 16 16.50 -7.70 -12.72
CA ASP A 16 17.18 -6.44 -13.08
C ASP A 16 16.22 -5.25 -13.10
N PHE A 17 15.00 -5.45 -13.61
CA PHE A 17 13.97 -4.42 -13.59
C PHE A 17 13.50 -4.15 -12.16
N GLN A 18 13.22 -5.20 -11.38
CA GLN A 18 12.83 -5.07 -9.97
C GLN A 18 13.89 -4.32 -9.17
N LYS A 19 15.19 -4.59 -9.38
CA LYS A 19 16.26 -3.82 -8.75
C LYS A 19 16.24 -2.35 -9.20
N THR A 20 16.38 -2.12 -10.50
CA THR A 20 16.59 -0.77 -11.05
C THR A 20 15.38 0.13 -10.82
N PHE A 21 14.17 -0.38 -11.03
CA PHE A 21 12.94 0.38 -10.82
C PHE A 21 12.78 0.79 -9.35
N ASN A 22 12.96 -0.15 -8.42
CA ASN A 22 12.73 0.09 -7.01
C ASN A 22 13.77 1.04 -6.38
N LEU A 23 15.04 0.97 -6.83
CA LEU A 23 16.05 1.97 -6.48
C LEU A 23 15.62 3.40 -6.81
N ASN A 24 14.95 3.61 -7.95
CA ASN A 24 14.47 4.92 -8.37
C ASN A 24 13.10 5.28 -7.75
N LYS A 25 12.27 4.27 -7.47
CA LYS A 25 10.90 4.45 -6.99
C LYS A 25 10.82 4.69 -5.48
N GLY A 26 11.84 4.28 -4.73
CA GLY A 26 11.90 4.36 -3.26
C GLY A 26 11.07 3.26 -2.56
N SER A 27 10.80 2.15 -3.25
CA SER A 27 10.11 0.97 -2.70
C SER A 27 11.06 -0.22 -2.62
N ILE A 28 10.65 -1.29 -1.94
CA ILE A 28 11.35 -2.59 -2.00
C ILE A 28 10.84 -3.42 -3.19
N PRO A 29 11.67 -4.31 -3.76
CA PRO A 29 11.23 -5.26 -4.78
C PRO A 29 10.03 -6.11 -4.34
N ALA A 30 9.10 -6.37 -5.25
CA ALA A 30 8.02 -7.33 -5.02
C ALA A 30 8.53 -8.78 -5.03
N ARG A 31 9.69 -8.99 -5.66
CA ARG A 31 10.43 -10.26 -5.61
C ARG A 31 11.26 -10.34 -4.34
N THR A 32 11.12 -11.43 -3.60
CA THR A 32 11.86 -11.69 -2.37
C THR A 32 13.28 -12.20 -2.59
N ASP A 33 13.68 -12.47 -3.84
CA ASP A 33 14.99 -13.01 -4.22
C ASP A 33 15.93 -11.97 -4.85
N VAL A 34 15.56 -10.68 -4.83
CA VAL A 34 16.41 -9.59 -5.33
C VAL A 34 17.39 -9.16 -4.23
N ALA A 35 18.68 -9.20 -4.53
CA ALA A 35 19.72 -8.73 -3.61
C ALA A 35 19.59 -7.23 -3.34
N LEU A 36 19.69 -6.85 -2.06
CA LEU A 36 19.49 -5.47 -1.60
C LEU A 36 20.81 -4.71 -1.39
N ASP A 37 21.96 -5.23 -1.84
CA ASP A 37 23.27 -4.65 -1.56
C ASP A 37 23.37 -3.17 -1.97
N ASP A 38 22.82 -2.84 -3.15
CA ASP A 38 22.83 -1.49 -3.74
C ASP A 38 21.70 -0.58 -3.23
N PHE A 39 20.78 -1.10 -2.41
CA PHE A 39 19.69 -0.31 -1.84
C PHE A 39 20.16 0.47 -0.61
N ASP A 40 19.48 1.57 -0.34
CA ASP A 40 19.73 2.38 0.85
C ASP A 40 19.28 1.67 2.15
N ASP A 41 19.64 2.26 3.28
CA ASP A 41 19.32 1.71 4.60
C ASP A 41 17.80 1.69 4.86
N CYS A 42 17.05 2.63 4.28
CA CYS A 42 15.58 2.68 4.40
C CYS A 42 14.92 1.49 3.72
N ALA A 43 15.36 1.12 2.52
CA ALA A 43 14.85 -0.03 1.79
C ALA A 43 15.25 -1.36 2.45
N LYS A 44 16.48 -1.45 2.98
CA LYS A 44 16.92 -2.62 3.77
C LYS A 44 16.06 -2.79 5.03
N GLN A 45 15.82 -1.72 5.76
CA GLN A 45 14.92 -1.71 6.92
C GLN A 45 13.50 -2.12 6.54
N SER A 46 12.92 -1.51 5.50
CA SER A 46 11.57 -1.82 5.03
C SER A 46 11.41 -3.29 4.61
N ASN A 47 12.43 -3.91 4.01
CA ASN A 47 12.38 -5.34 3.68
C ASN A 47 12.45 -6.23 4.94
N ALA A 48 13.29 -5.85 5.91
CA ALA A 48 13.38 -6.56 7.18
C ALA A 48 12.04 -6.49 7.94
N ASP A 49 11.44 -5.31 8.02
CA ASP A 49 10.13 -5.09 8.65
C ASP A 49 9.03 -5.88 7.94
N MET A 50 8.96 -5.81 6.60
CA MET A 50 7.96 -6.59 5.85
C MET A 50 8.10 -8.10 6.10
N THR A 51 9.33 -8.61 6.21
CA THR A 51 9.60 -10.03 6.48
C THR A 51 9.15 -10.39 7.90
N ALA A 52 9.53 -9.59 8.89
CA ALA A 52 9.14 -9.81 10.28
C ALA A 52 7.61 -9.74 10.48
N ASP A 53 6.96 -8.75 9.86
CA ASP A 53 5.51 -8.57 9.88
C ASP A 53 4.77 -9.71 9.16
N ALA A 54 5.36 -10.28 8.11
CA ALA A 54 4.81 -11.45 7.43
C ALA A 54 4.90 -12.71 8.31
N GLU A 55 5.99 -12.87 9.05
CA GLU A 55 6.22 -14.02 9.93
C GLU A 55 5.36 -14.01 11.20
N ASN A 56 5.12 -12.83 11.78
CA ASN A 56 4.36 -12.68 13.02
C ASN A 56 2.84 -12.41 12.78
N GLY A 57 2.43 -12.19 11.53
CA GLY A 57 1.04 -11.92 11.15
C GLY A 57 0.59 -10.46 11.27
N SER A 58 1.49 -9.49 11.47
CA SER A 58 1.16 -8.05 11.47
C SER A 58 1.22 -7.38 10.08
N LEU A 59 1.55 -8.10 9.02
CA LEU A 59 1.53 -7.54 7.65
C LEU A 59 0.09 -7.31 7.18
N LEU A 60 -0.37 -6.06 7.29
CA LEU A 60 -1.74 -5.67 6.94
C LEU A 60 -1.81 -4.87 5.63
N PRO A 61 -2.89 -5.03 4.86
CA PRO A 61 -3.12 -4.25 3.66
C PRO A 61 -3.47 -2.79 3.99
N SER A 62 -2.89 -1.84 3.25
CA SER A 62 -3.22 -0.41 3.38
C SER A 62 -4.62 -0.09 2.79
N TYR A 63 -5.50 0.56 3.56
CA TYR A 63 -6.79 1.03 3.02
C TYR A 63 -6.60 2.24 2.09
N ALA A 64 -5.76 3.20 2.48
CA ALA A 64 -5.55 4.45 1.75
C ALA A 64 -4.91 4.21 0.37
N HIS A 65 -4.20 3.10 0.19
CA HIS A 65 -3.60 2.70 -1.08
C HIS A 65 -4.36 1.55 -1.76
N GLY A 66 -5.61 1.31 -1.39
CA GLY A 66 -6.52 0.42 -2.14
C GLY A 66 -6.25 -1.09 -1.98
N MET A 67 -5.50 -1.51 -0.97
CA MET A 67 -5.20 -2.92 -0.71
C MET A 67 -6.27 -3.56 0.17
N ALA A 68 -6.69 -2.89 1.25
CA ALA A 68 -7.68 -3.43 2.19
C ALA A 68 -9.12 -3.22 1.71
N LEU A 69 -9.39 -2.02 1.20
CA LEU A 69 -10.72 -1.57 0.76
C LEU A 69 -10.55 -0.82 -0.57
N ARG A 70 -11.57 -0.91 -1.44
CA ARG A 70 -11.61 -0.22 -2.74
C ARG A 70 -12.99 0.37 -2.96
N GLY A 71 -13.09 1.39 -3.81
CA GLY A 71 -14.38 1.97 -4.19
C GLY A 71 -15.05 2.72 -3.04
N ALA A 72 -16.37 2.56 -2.90
CA ALA A 72 -17.19 3.34 -1.99
C ALA A 72 -16.74 3.28 -0.52
N PRO A 73 -16.42 2.11 0.08
CA PRO A 73 -15.96 2.05 1.47
C PRO A 73 -14.67 2.85 1.72
N ALA A 74 -13.71 2.81 0.79
CA ALA A 74 -12.45 3.56 0.92
C ALA A 74 -12.68 5.08 0.78
N GLY A 75 -13.60 5.49 -0.11
CA GLY A 75 -14.03 6.88 -0.26
C GLY A 75 -14.70 7.41 1.01
N ALA A 76 -15.66 6.65 1.56
CA ALA A 76 -16.36 7.00 2.79
C ALA A 76 -15.41 7.27 3.97
N ILE A 77 -14.39 6.42 4.16
CA ILE A 77 -13.36 6.63 5.19
C ILE A 77 -12.57 7.91 4.89
N THR A 78 -12.14 8.11 3.65
CA THR A 78 -11.33 9.27 3.25
C THR A 78 -12.07 10.58 3.46
N ASP A 79 -13.36 10.63 3.15
CA ASP A 79 -14.19 11.82 3.30
C ASP A 79 -14.32 12.23 4.77
N VAL A 80 -14.67 11.30 5.66
CA VAL A 80 -14.81 11.60 7.10
C VAL A 80 -13.48 11.98 7.73
N VAL A 81 -12.39 11.25 7.42
CA VAL A 81 -11.05 11.59 7.93
C VAL A 81 -10.59 12.97 7.46
N THR A 82 -10.84 13.31 6.19
CA THR A 82 -10.50 14.63 5.63
C THR A 82 -11.33 15.74 6.26
N ALA A 83 -12.63 15.52 6.46
CA ALA A 83 -13.51 16.48 7.11
C ALA A 83 -13.10 16.73 8.57
N HIS A 84 -12.80 15.66 9.32
CA HIS A 84 -12.34 15.78 10.70
C HIS A 84 -11.01 16.54 10.79
N PHE A 85 -10.05 16.22 9.94
CA PHE A 85 -8.72 16.85 9.96
C PHE A 85 -8.75 18.35 9.61
N ASN A 86 -9.68 18.78 8.75
CA ASN A 86 -9.73 20.14 8.21
C ASN A 86 -10.81 21.04 8.84
N SER A 87 -11.41 20.64 9.96
CA SER A 87 -12.47 21.41 10.63
C SER A 87 -12.40 21.30 12.15
N ASP A 88 -13.28 22.03 12.84
CA ASP A 88 -13.48 21.93 14.30
C ASP A 88 -14.37 20.74 14.70
N MET A 89 -14.58 19.76 13.81
CA MET A 89 -15.35 18.54 14.10
C MET A 89 -14.73 17.77 15.27
N SER A 90 -15.54 17.45 16.27
CA SER A 90 -15.08 16.65 17.41
C SER A 90 -14.74 15.21 16.99
N SER A 91 -13.83 14.55 17.71
CA SER A 91 -13.53 13.15 17.44
C SER A 91 -14.74 12.23 17.68
N ASP A 92 -15.64 12.58 18.61
CA ASP A 92 -16.87 11.82 18.85
C ASP A 92 -17.81 11.89 17.64
N ASP A 93 -17.98 13.08 17.06
CA ASP A 93 -18.76 13.25 15.83
C ASP A 93 -18.12 12.53 14.64
N ALA A 94 -16.78 12.59 14.53
CA ALA A 94 -16.04 11.91 13.46
C ALA A 94 -16.20 10.39 13.54
N VAL A 95 -16.15 9.80 14.73
CA VAL A 95 -16.36 8.36 14.93
C VAL A 95 -17.78 7.95 14.56
N ALA A 96 -18.79 8.72 14.98
CA ALA A 96 -20.18 8.46 14.62
C ALA A 96 -20.39 8.53 13.09
N GLN A 97 -19.91 9.61 12.46
CA GLN A 97 -19.99 9.77 11.01
C GLN A 97 -19.22 8.68 10.24
N LEU A 98 -18.06 8.25 10.74
CA LEU A 98 -17.27 7.20 10.11
C LEU A 98 -18.03 5.86 10.11
N ALA A 99 -18.63 5.49 11.25
CA ALA A 99 -19.39 4.25 11.37
C ALA A 99 -20.59 4.25 10.40
N ASP A 100 -21.35 5.35 10.35
CA ASP A 100 -22.48 5.50 9.44
C ASP A 100 -22.06 5.49 7.97
N ALA A 101 -20.99 6.22 7.63
CA ALA A 101 -20.50 6.33 6.25
C ALA A 101 -20.02 4.97 5.72
N VAL A 102 -19.29 4.20 6.53
CA VAL A 102 -18.85 2.85 6.16
C VAL A 102 -20.04 1.90 6.03
N ALA A 103 -20.99 1.92 6.98
CA ALA A 103 -22.17 1.06 6.93
C ALA A 103 -23.02 1.31 5.66
N ASN A 104 -23.12 2.56 5.21
CA ASN A 104 -23.86 2.93 4.00
C ASN A 104 -23.10 2.67 2.69
N ALA A 105 -21.80 2.40 2.76
CA ALA A 105 -20.93 2.20 1.60
C ALA A 105 -20.58 0.73 1.31
N MET A 106 -20.96 -0.19 2.20
CA MET A 106 -20.88 -1.65 2.00
C MET A 106 -22.06 -2.17 1.17
#